data_AF-A0A1B9EQ13-F1
#
_entry.id   AF-A0A1B9EQ13-F1
#
_cell.length_a   1.000
_cell.length_b   1.000
_cell.length_c   1.000
_cell.angle_alpha   90.00
_cell.angle_beta   90.00
_cell.angle_gamma   90.00
#
_symmetry.space_group_name_H-M   'P 1'
#
loop_
_entity.id
_entity.type
_entity.pdbx_description
1 polymer ?
#
loop_
_entity_poly.entity_id
_entity_poly.type
_entity_poly.pdbx_seq_one_letter_code
_entity_poly.pdbx_strand_id
1 'polypeptide(L)'
;MITRRPLPSVAGMDTEEAAATATDASPVASARGFYGCTIALIAFFTLIALGAHALAEFEKGLDGDGQLEQPGLSGSVSQPLGPGTTARYEDGLRVTVSRPERHDDGTYGTTVTFKNGTGDQLRLDDEAFSGALDVRPGESGQDYAPGDHVRWLNWKEVASALAPPIPEGEERTVPVRLKPERKGAPVTLEVTPPHPGYRETAYFQLTLG
;
A
#
# COMPACT_ATOMS: atom_id res chain seq x y z
N MET A 1 13.49 -18.36 -114.22
CA MET A 1 12.95 -19.67 -114.66
C MET A 1 12.40 -20.40 -113.45
N ILE A 2 11.25 -21.04 -113.62
CA ILE A 2 10.54 -21.83 -112.62
C ILE A 2 11.16 -23.22 -112.54
N THR A 3 11.44 -23.73 -111.33
CA THR A 3 11.26 -25.16 -111.02
C THR A 3 10.91 -25.36 -109.53
N ARG A 4 9.81 -26.10 -109.30
CA ARG A 4 9.18 -26.49 -108.03
C ARG A 4 10.02 -27.59 -107.33
N ARG A 5 10.26 -27.54 -106.00
CA ARG A 5 9.64 -28.30 -104.85
C ARG A 5 9.70 -29.85 -104.97
N PRO A 6 9.65 -30.70 -103.89
CA PRO A 6 8.62 -30.62 -102.81
C PRO A 6 9.02 -31.24 -101.42
N LEU A 7 8.41 -31.00 -100.25
CA LEU A 7 7.17 -31.50 -99.58
C LEU A 7 7.41 -31.42 -98.04
N PRO A 8 6.44 -31.60 -97.12
CA PRO A 8 5.00 -31.35 -97.18
C PRO A 8 4.48 -30.54 -95.95
N SER A 9 3.20 -30.15 -96.05
CA SER A 9 2.35 -29.47 -95.07
C SER A 9 1.36 -30.50 -94.48
N VAL A 10 1.03 -30.57 -93.18
CA VAL A 10 -0.11 -29.89 -92.49
C VAL A 10 -0.94 -30.92 -91.68
N ALA A 11 -1.43 -30.46 -90.52
CA ALA A 11 -2.65 -30.85 -89.77
C ALA A 11 -2.71 -32.11 -88.87
N GLY A 12 -3.43 -31.92 -87.76
CA GLY A 12 -4.10 -32.95 -86.94
C GLY A 12 -3.58 -33.00 -85.50
N MET A 13 -4.14 -32.32 -84.49
CA MET A 13 -5.51 -32.37 -83.91
C MET A 13 -5.70 -33.54 -82.92
N ASP A 14 -5.83 -33.14 -81.65
CA ASP A 14 -6.62 -33.67 -80.51
C ASP A 14 -6.33 -35.03 -79.80
N THR A 15 -6.25 -34.86 -78.46
CA THR A 15 -6.75 -35.72 -77.34
C THR A 15 -5.78 -36.66 -76.61
N GLU A 16 -5.36 -36.23 -75.40
CA GLU A 16 -5.56 -36.85 -74.07
C GLU A 16 -4.59 -36.15 -73.09
N GLU A 17 -5.08 -35.18 -72.32
CA GLU A 17 -5.42 -35.37 -70.90
C GLU A 17 -4.24 -35.85 -70.03
N ALA A 18 -3.51 -34.88 -69.48
CA ALA A 18 -2.84 -35.03 -68.19
C ALA A 18 -3.00 -33.71 -67.42
N ALA A 19 -4.13 -33.67 -66.71
CA ALA A 19 -4.49 -32.93 -65.52
C ALA A 19 -3.51 -31.90 -64.91
N ALA A 20 -4.14 -30.80 -64.48
CA ALA A 20 -3.87 -30.03 -63.25
C ALA A 20 -2.64 -29.10 -63.29
N THR A 21 -2.68 -27.82 -62.94
CA THR A 21 -3.68 -27.01 -62.22
C THR A 21 -3.21 -25.57 -62.34
N ALA A 22 -4.08 -24.67 -62.81
CA ALA A 22 -3.98 -23.26 -62.49
C ALA A 22 -4.74 -23.04 -61.17
N THR A 23 -4.01 -22.92 -60.06
CA THR A 23 -4.60 -22.49 -58.79
C THR A 23 -3.59 -21.65 -58.02
N ASP A 24 -3.84 -20.34 -58.05
CA ASP A 24 -3.78 -19.42 -56.92
C ASP A 24 -2.50 -19.43 -56.07
N ALA A 25 -1.61 -18.48 -56.35
CA ALA A 25 -0.62 -18.04 -55.38
C ALA A 25 -1.36 -17.31 -54.25
N SER A 26 -1.91 -18.08 -53.31
CA SER A 26 -2.29 -17.54 -52.01
C SER A 26 -1.06 -16.84 -51.42
N PRO A 27 -1.14 -15.56 -51.00
CA PRO A 27 -0.07 -14.99 -50.23
C PRO A 27 0.01 -15.82 -48.96
N VAL A 28 1.14 -16.49 -48.75
CA VAL A 28 1.46 -17.11 -47.46
C VAL A 28 1.25 -16.00 -46.43
N ALA A 29 0.15 -16.11 -45.67
CA ALA A 29 -0.19 -15.17 -44.62
C ALA A 29 1.03 -15.11 -43.69
N SER A 30 1.78 -14.02 -43.81
CA SER A 30 3.05 -13.87 -43.12
C SER A 30 2.76 -13.94 -41.64
N ALA A 31 3.26 -14.99 -40.97
CA ALA A 31 3.13 -15.17 -39.52
C ALA A 31 3.59 -13.91 -38.74
N ARG A 32 4.47 -13.09 -39.34
CA ARG A 32 4.90 -11.78 -38.83
C ARG A 32 3.75 -10.79 -38.58
N GLY A 33 2.70 -10.78 -39.41
CA GLY A 33 1.54 -9.90 -39.21
C GLY A 33 0.66 -10.32 -38.03
N PHE A 34 0.54 -11.63 -37.81
CA PHE A 34 -0.23 -12.19 -36.70
C PHE A 34 0.50 -11.99 -35.37
N TYR A 35 1.81 -12.30 -35.30
CA TYR A 35 2.60 -12.03 -34.10
C TYR A 35 2.70 -10.54 -33.78
N GLY A 36 2.79 -9.66 -34.78
CA GLY A 36 2.75 -8.21 -34.59
C GLY A 36 1.41 -7.72 -34.03
N CYS A 37 0.30 -8.27 -34.52
CA CYS A 37 -1.03 -7.98 -33.99
C CYS A 37 -1.19 -8.47 -32.55
N THR A 38 -0.72 -9.68 -32.23
CA THR A 38 -0.76 -10.22 -30.86
C THR A 38 0.12 -9.42 -29.89
N ILE A 39 1.32 -9.00 -30.31
CA ILE A 39 2.19 -8.14 -29.49
C ILE A 39 1.55 -6.77 -29.26
N ALA A 40 0.92 -6.19 -30.29
CA ALA A 40 0.21 -4.92 -30.16
C ALA A 40 -0.97 -5.01 -29.18
N LEU A 41 -1.73 -6.11 -29.21
CA LEU A 41 -2.80 -6.36 -28.25
C LEU A 41 -2.27 -6.51 -26.83
N ILE A 42 -1.19 -7.28 -26.62
CA ILE A 42 -0.56 -7.44 -25.30
C ILE A 42 -0.07 -6.09 -24.78
N ALA A 43 0.61 -5.29 -25.61
CA ALA A 43 1.10 -3.96 -25.23
C ALA A 43 -0.07 -3.03 -24.87
N PHE A 44 -1.15 -3.05 -25.65
CA PHE A 44 -2.35 -2.26 -25.39
C PHE A 44 -3.02 -2.63 -24.07
N PHE A 45 -3.23 -3.93 -23.80
CA PHE A 45 -3.80 -4.37 -22.52
C PHE A 45 -2.88 -4.08 -21.34
N THR A 46 -1.56 -4.23 -21.52
CA THR A 46 -0.58 -3.88 -20.47
C THR A 46 -0.61 -2.39 -20.16
N LEU A 47 -0.71 -1.53 -21.18
CA LEU A 47 -0.83 -0.07 -21.01
C LEU A 47 -2.15 0.33 -20.36
N ILE A 48 -3.26 -0.33 -20.70
CA ILE A 48 -4.55 -0.11 -20.03
C ILE A 48 -4.45 -0.52 -18.56
N ALA A 49 -3.85 -1.68 -18.26
CA ALA A 49 -3.68 -2.15 -16.89
C ALA A 49 -2.79 -1.18 -16.08
N LEU A 50 -1.69 -0.71 -16.65
CA LEU A 50 -0.81 0.30 -16.04
C LEU A 50 -1.53 1.64 -15.86
N GLY A 51 -2.32 2.08 -16.85
CA GLY A 51 -3.09 3.31 -16.78
C GLY A 51 -4.19 3.26 -15.72
N ALA A 52 -4.90 2.12 -15.62
CA ALA A 52 -5.89 1.89 -14.58
C ALA A 52 -5.25 1.83 -13.18
N HIS A 53 -4.08 1.19 -13.05
CA HIS A 53 -3.32 1.18 -11.81
C HIS A 53 -2.87 2.59 -11.42
N ALA A 54 -2.30 3.36 -12.36
CA ALA A 54 -1.87 4.73 -12.12
C ALA A 54 -3.04 5.67 -11.76
N LEU A 55 -4.21 5.49 -12.37
CA LEU A 55 -5.40 6.26 -12.01
C LEU A 55 -5.95 5.87 -10.63
N ALA A 56 -5.93 4.59 -10.28
CA ALA A 56 -6.33 4.14 -8.94
C ALA A 56 -5.38 4.68 -7.85
N GLU A 57 -4.07 4.74 -8.13
CA GLU A 57 -3.10 5.38 -7.23
C GLU A 57 -3.28 6.91 -7.18
N PHE A 58 -3.67 7.55 -8.29
CA PHE A 58 -3.92 8.99 -8.34
C PHE A 58 -5.22 9.40 -7.64
N GLU A 59 -6.28 8.61 -7.75
CA GLU A 59 -7.54 8.81 -7.01
C GLU A 59 -7.30 8.66 -5.50
N LYS A 60 -6.51 7.67 -5.06
CA LYS A 60 -6.06 7.56 -3.66
C LYS A 60 -5.31 8.82 -3.20
N GLY A 61 -4.37 9.32 -4.01
CA GLY A 61 -3.58 10.51 -3.66
C GLY A 61 -4.36 11.83 -3.66
N LEU A 62 -5.60 11.86 -4.16
CA LEU A 62 -6.48 13.04 -4.13
C LEU A 62 -7.41 13.08 -2.91
N ASP A 63 -7.67 11.94 -2.27
CA ASP A 63 -8.59 11.83 -1.14
C ASP A 63 -7.99 12.25 0.22
N GLY A 64 -6.75 12.75 0.21
CA GLY A 64 -6.03 13.09 1.44
C GLY A 64 -5.22 11.90 1.91
N ASP A 65 -3.91 11.96 1.76
CA ASP A 65 -3.03 10.95 2.31
C ASP A 65 -2.72 11.32 3.76
N GLY A 66 -3.29 10.58 4.70
CA GLY A 66 -2.83 10.56 6.09
C GLY A 66 -3.52 11.51 7.08
N GLN A 67 -4.65 12.14 6.73
CA GLN A 67 -5.46 12.83 7.74
C GLN A 67 -6.21 11.84 8.64
N LEU A 68 -6.55 12.31 9.84
CA LEU A 68 -7.34 11.52 10.80
C LEU A 68 -8.84 11.58 10.47
N GLU A 69 -9.41 10.46 10.03
CA GLU A 69 -10.86 10.29 9.84
C GLU A 69 -11.55 9.79 11.10
N GLN A 70 -11.93 10.71 12.00
CA GLN A 70 -12.58 10.31 13.25
C GLN A 70 -13.94 10.98 13.45
N PRO A 71 -15.01 10.20 13.76
CA PRO A 71 -16.22 10.79 14.31
C PRO A 71 -15.96 11.18 15.77
N GLY A 72 -16.02 12.48 16.09
CA GLY A 72 -15.87 13.01 17.45
C GLY A 72 -14.57 13.75 17.70
N LEU A 73 -13.79 13.33 18.72
CA LEU A 73 -12.48 13.91 19.01
C LEU A 73 -11.54 13.64 17.83
N SER A 74 -10.84 14.68 17.37
CA SER A 74 -10.01 14.65 16.16
C SER A 74 -8.69 13.90 16.33
N GLY A 75 -8.31 13.56 17.56
CA GLY A 75 -7.01 12.96 17.85
C GLY A 75 -5.85 13.93 17.72
N SER A 76 -6.13 15.22 17.52
CA SER A 76 -5.14 16.29 17.59
C SER A 76 -4.71 16.58 19.03
N VAL A 77 -3.64 17.37 19.17
CA VAL A 77 -3.12 17.85 20.46
C VAL A 77 -4.21 18.48 21.34
N SER A 78 -5.11 19.28 20.77
CA SER A 78 -6.15 20.00 21.51
C SER A 78 -7.40 19.17 21.78
N GLN A 79 -7.57 18.05 21.06
CA GLN A 79 -8.69 17.13 21.20
C GLN A 79 -8.20 15.68 21.13
N PRO A 80 -7.37 15.27 22.11
CA PRO A 80 -6.75 13.95 22.10
C PRO A 80 -7.81 12.86 22.27
N LEU A 81 -7.49 11.69 21.75
CA LEU A 81 -8.30 10.50 21.87
C LEU A 81 -8.28 9.90 23.28
N GLY A 82 -9.38 9.25 23.65
CA GLY A 82 -9.50 8.57 24.93
C GLY A 82 -8.97 7.13 24.92
N PRO A 83 -8.85 6.49 26.08
CA PRO A 83 -8.45 5.10 26.18
C PRO A 83 -9.51 4.15 25.58
N GLY A 84 -9.06 3.14 24.84
CA GLY A 84 -9.91 2.18 24.13
C GLY A 84 -10.45 2.68 22.80
N THR A 85 -9.98 3.84 22.32
CA THR A 85 -10.40 4.40 21.03
C THR A 85 -9.38 4.12 19.93
N THR A 86 -9.79 4.34 18.69
CA THR A 86 -9.00 4.04 17.48
C THR A 86 -8.84 5.29 16.63
N ALA A 87 -7.59 5.76 16.45
CA ALA A 87 -7.18 6.66 15.37
C ALA A 87 -7.36 5.94 14.03
N ARG A 88 -7.99 6.59 13.06
CA ARG A 88 -8.22 6.06 11.72
C ARG A 88 -7.64 7.07 10.75
N TYR A 89 -6.84 6.59 9.83
CA TYR A 89 -6.23 7.39 8.79
C TYR A 89 -6.94 7.10 7.46
N GLU A 90 -7.03 8.10 6.59
CA GLU A 90 -7.65 8.01 5.26
C GLU A 90 -7.05 6.87 4.43
N ASP A 91 -5.73 6.67 4.53
CA ASP A 91 -4.97 5.62 3.83
C ASP A 91 -5.24 4.19 4.34
N GLY A 92 -6.13 4.02 5.31
CA GLY A 92 -6.53 2.73 5.88
C GLY A 92 -5.74 2.30 7.11
N LEU A 93 -4.68 3.02 7.53
CA LEU A 93 -4.03 2.77 8.81
C LEU A 93 -5.01 2.98 9.97
N ARG A 94 -4.97 2.08 10.96
CA ARG A 94 -5.73 2.25 12.21
C ARG A 94 -4.83 2.00 13.41
N VAL A 95 -4.90 2.88 14.40
CA VAL A 95 -4.13 2.74 15.64
C VAL A 95 -5.07 2.77 16.83
N THR A 96 -5.05 1.72 17.65
CA THR A 96 -5.88 1.60 18.84
C THR A 96 -5.02 1.56 20.09
N VAL A 97 -5.36 2.39 21.08
CA VAL A 97 -4.72 2.37 22.40
C VAL A 97 -5.71 1.81 23.41
N SER A 98 -5.37 0.74 24.12
CA SER A 98 -6.26 0.14 25.11
C SER A 98 -6.30 0.93 26.42
N ARG A 99 -7.27 0.60 27.29
CA ARG A 99 -7.33 1.19 28.63
C ARG A 99 -6.11 0.76 29.45
N PRO A 100 -5.51 1.67 30.23
CA PRO A 100 -4.43 1.30 31.12
C PRO A 100 -4.96 0.38 32.25
N GLU A 101 -4.29 -0.74 32.44
CA GLU A 101 -4.56 -1.72 33.49
C GLU A 101 -3.48 -1.65 34.56
N ARG A 102 -3.87 -1.67 35.84
CA ARG A 102 -2.94 -1.60 36.97
C ARG A 102 -2.38 -2.99 37.29
N HIS A 103 -1.07 -3.06 37.50
CA HIS A 103 -0.37 -4.24 38.01
C HIS A 103 -0.07 -4.11 39.52
N ASP A 104 0.23 -5.25 40.16
CA ASP A 104 0.46 -5.34 41.61
C ASP A 104 1.71 -4.57 42.08
N ASP A 105 2.68 -4.38 41.20
CA ASP A 105 3.93 -3.65 41.45
C ASP A 105 3.78 -2.11 41.34
N GLY A 106 2.55 -1.64 41.14
CA GLY A 106 2.22 -0.23 40.97
C GLY A 106 2.53 0.32 39.57
N THR A 107 2.87 -0.54 38.61
CA THR A 107 2.96 -0.17 37.20
C THR A 107 1.60 -0.28 36.51
N TYR A 108 1.52 0.30 35.32
CA TYR A 108 0.34 0.24 34.47
C TYR A 108 0.74 -0.29 33.10
N GLY A 109 -0.06 -1.22 32.56
CA GLY A 109 0.06 -1.75 31.22
C GLY A 109 -1.02 -1.17 30.30
N THR A 110 -0.65 -0.73 29.10
CA THR A 110 -1.57 -0.50 27.98
C THR A 110 -1.01 -1.16 26.74
N THR A 111 -1.81 -1.30 25.70
CA THR A 111 -1.40 -1.87 24.42
C THR A 111 -1.68 -0.89 23.30
N VAL A 112 -0.74 -0.78 22.37
CA VAL A 112 -0.92 -0.03 21.13
C VAL A 112 -0.99 -1.02 19.99
N THR A 113 -2.10 -1.02 19.27
CA THR A 113 -2.35 -1.92 18.13
C THR A 113 -2.36 -1.11 16.84
N PHE A 114 -1.42 -1.42 15.95
CA PHE A 114 -1.33 -0.89 14.60
C PHE A 114 -1.96 -1.91 13.64
N LYS A 115 -3.02 -1.55 12.94
CA LYS A 115 -3.61 -2.35 11.88
C LYS A 115 -3.30 -1.70 10.54
N ASN A 116 -2.56 -2.42 9.71
CA ASN A 116 -2.14 -1.94 8.41
C ASN A 116 -3.24 -2.21 7.37
N GLY A 117 -4.12 -1.24 7.16
CA GLY A 117 -5.04 -1.24 6.02
C GLY A 117 -4.47 -0.52 4.79
N THR A 118 -3.19 -0.13 4.84
CA THR A 118 -2.53 0.57 3.73
C THR A 118 -2.19 -0.44 2.64
N GLY A 119 -2.25 -0.02 1.38
CA GLY A 119 -2.02 -0.90 0.22
C GLY A 119 -0.58 -1.39 0.03
N ASP A 120 0.30 -1.24 1.04
CA ASP A 120 1.68 -1.70 1.04
C ASP A 120 2.11 -2.06 2.49
N GLN A 121 3.32 -2.56 2.67
CA GLN A 121 3.92 -2.80 3.97
C GLN A 121 4.12 -1.49 4.75
N LEU A 122 3.69 -1.49 6.01
CA LEU A 122 3.89 -0.38 6.93
C LEU A 122 5.19 -0.56 7.70
N ARG A 123 6.16 0.32 7.49
CA ARG A 123 7.33 0.47 8.37
C ARG A 123 6.97 1.48 9.44
N LEU A 124 7.40 1.26 10.68
CA LEU A 124 7.13 2.17 11.82
C LEU A 124 8.41 2.79 12.42
N ASP A 125 9.57 2.24 12.07
CA ASP A 125 10.87 2.62 12.62
C ASP A 125 11.80 3.18 11.53
N ASP A 126 11.27 4.00 10.62
CA ASP A 126 12.10 4.66 9.61
C ASP A 126 12.87 5.83 10.25
N GLU A 127 14.19 5.85 10.07
CA GLU A 127 15.13 6.81 10.69
C GLU A 127 14.80 8.27 10.41
N ALA A 128 13.98 8.55 9.40
CA ALA A 128 13.55 9.90 9.03
C ALA A 128 12.64 10.56 10.09
N PHE A 129 12.04 9.81 11.02
CA PHE A 129 11.08 10.33 11.99
C PHE A 129 11.40 9.84 13.41
N SER A 130 11.29 10.74 14.40
CA SER A 130 11.27 10.35 15.81
C SER A 130 10.26 9.22 15.99
N GLY A 131 10.70 8.09 16.55
CA GLY A 131 10.04 6.78 16.44
C GLY A 131 8.52 6.78 16.60
N ALA A 132 7.85 5.79 16.00
CA ALA A 132 6.39 5.79 15.81
C ALA A 132 5.52 5.90 17.07
N LEU A 133 6.10 5.74 18.26
CA LEU A 133 5.39 5.83 19.52
C LEU A 133 6.25 6.56 20.55
N ASP A 134 5.68 7.60 21.15
CA ASP A 134 6.26 8.32 22.27
C ASP A 134 5.29 8.39 23.46
N VAL A 135 5.84 8.60 24.66
CA VAL A 135 5.09 8.72 25.90
C VAL A 135 5.45 10.04 26.56
N ARG A 136 4.51 10.97 26.59
CA ARG A 136 4.66 12.26 27.25
C ARG A 136 3.95 12.28 28.60
N PRO A 137 4.65 12.66 29.68
CA PRO A 137 3.98 12.95 30.94
C PRO A 137 3.06 14.16 30.79
N GLY A 138 1.90 14.14 31.45
CA GLY A 138 0.96 15.27 31.44
C GLY A 138 -0.19 15.13 30.44
N GLU A 139 -0.98 16.19 30.37
CA GLU A 139 -2.05 16.33 29.39
C GLU A 139 -1.50 16.76 28.03
N SER A 140 -2.17 16.36 26.96
CA SER A 140 -1.81 16.76 25.60
C SER A 140 -1.83 18.28 25.45
N GLY A 141 -0.82 18.83 24.77
CA GLY A 141 -0.65 20.27 24.56
C GLY A 141 -0.06 21.04 25.74
N GLN A 142 0.34 20.36 26.82
CA GLN A 142 1.09 20.99 27.90
C GLN A 142 2.60 20.85 27.64
N ASP A 143 3.29 21.98 27.44
CA ASP A 143 4.74 22.02 27.25
C ASP A 143 5.55 21.68 28.53
N TYR A 144 4.92 21.80 29.70
CA TYR A 144 5.56 21.57 31.00
C TYR A 144 4.55 21.10 32.06
N ALA A 145 4.70 19.84 32.51
CA ALA A 145 3.91 19.25 33.59
C ALA A 145 4.82 18.90 34.80
N PRO A 146 5.18 19.87 35.66
CA PRO A 146 6.05 19.62 36.81
C PRO A 146 5.33 18.72 37.82
N GLY A 147 5.96 17.60 38.18
CA GLY A 147 5.43 16.65 39.18
C GLY A 147 4.51 15.55 38.62
N ASP A 148 4.37 15.47 37.29
CA ASP A 148 3.63 14.39 36.60
C ASP A 148 4.55 13.43 35.86
N HIS A 149 5.72 13.12 36.43
CA HIS A 149 6.65 12.22 35.76
C HIS A 149 6.06 10.82 35.62
N VAL A 150 6.16 10.30 34.40
CA VAL A 150 5.82 8.92 34.05
C VAL A 150 7.06 8.30 33.43
N ARG A 151 7.50 7.17 33.97
CA ARG A 151 8.60 6.41 33.37
C ARG A 151 8.04 5.35 32.43
N TRP A 152 8.49 5.37 31.18
CA TRP A 152 8.28 4.26 30.25
C TRP A 152 9.33 3.18 30.48
N LEU A 153 8.88 2.03 30.98
CA LEU A 153 9.76 0.98 31.49
C LEU A 153 10.32 0.06 30.40
N ASN A 154 9.60 -0.14 29.30
CA ASN A 154 9.91 -1.13 28.28
C ASN A 154 10.04 -0.52 26.86
N TRP A 155 10.56 0.70 26.78
CA TRP A 155 10.65 1.44 25.52
C TRP A 155 11.52 0.73 24.47
N LYS A 156 12.59 0.04 24.88
CA LYS A 156 13.49 -0.68 23.97
C LYS A 156 12.81 -1.91 23.37
N GLU A 157 12.08 -2.65 24.18
CA GLU A 157 11.32 -3.82 23.76
C GLU A 157 10.22 -3.42 22.77
N VAL A 158 9.54 -2.29 23.04
CA VAL A 158 8.54 -1.76 22.12
C VAL A 158 9.17 -1.30 20.80
N ALA A 159 10.25 -0.51 20.84
CA ALA A 159 10.95 -0.08 19.63
C ALA A 159 11.39 -1.29 18.79
N SER A 160 12.02 -2.28 19.41
CA SER A 160 12.42 -3.52 18.73
C SER A 160 11.25 -4.30 18.13
N ALA A 161 10.07 -4.29 18.77
CA ALA A 161 8.89 -4.96 18.25
C ALA A 161 8.25 -4.18 17.08
N LEU A 162 8.38 -2.86 17.05
CA LEU A 162 7.90 -2.01 15.97
C LEU A 162 8.85 -1.97 14.76
N ALA A 163 10.12 -2.35 14.93
CA ALA A 163 11.13 -2.29 13.87
C ALA A 163 10.80 -3.09 12.59
N PRO A 164 10.30 -4.34 12.64
CA PRO A 164 9.95 -5.07 11.40
C PRO A 164 8.79 -4.39 10.65
N PRO A 165 8.71 -4.48 9.31
CA PRO A 165 7.52 -4.02 8.60
C PRO A 165 6.27 -4.84 8.98
N ILE A 166 5.09 -4.23 8.91
CA ILE A 166 3.78 -4.88 9.06
C ILE A 166 3.22 -5.06 7.64
N PRO A 167 2.96 -6.28 7.16
CA PRO A 167 2.37 -6.51 5.83
C PRO A 167 1.00 -5.84 5.68
N GLU A 168 0.56 -5.60 4.44
CA GLU A 168 -0.83 -5.16 4.15
C GLU A 168 -1.83 -6.15 4.75
N GLY A 169 -2.89 -5.63 5.38
CA GLY A 169 -3.98 -6.38 6.00
C GLY A 169 -3.66 -6.94 7.39
N GLU A 170 -2.38 -6.94 7.80
CA GLU A 170 -1.93 -7.48 9.08
C GLU A 170 -1.97 -6.43 10.19
N GLU A 171 -1.86 -6.89 11.44
CA GLU A 171 -1.78 -6.03 12.62
C GLU A 171 -0.60 -6.38 13.53
N ARG A 172 -0.16 -5.39 14.30
CA ARG A 172 0.83 -5.57 15.35
C ARG A 172 0.40 -4.86 16.61
N THR A 173 0.42 -5.60 17.71
CA THR A 173 0.15 -5.08 19.05
C THR A 173 1.42 -5.07 19.87
N VAL A 174 1.75 -3.93 20.49
CA VAL A 174 2.90 -3.78 21.39
C VAL A 174 2.43 -3.38 22.80
N PRO A 175 2.97 -4.03 23.86
CA PRO A 175 2.65 -3.66 25.23
C PRO A 175 3.48 -2.46 25.67
N VAL A 176 2.87 -1.48 26.32
CA VAL A 176 3.53 -0.31 26.92
C VAL A 176 3.39 -0.40 28.43
N ARG A 177 4.52 -0.34 29.14
CA ARG A 177 4.58 -0.40 30.61
C ARG A 177 5.01 0.94 31.16
N LEU A 178 4.16 1.51 32.01
CA LEU A 178 4.31 2.84 32.57
C LEU A 178 4.38 2.78 34.09
N LYS A 179 5.23 3.62 34.68
CA LYS A 179 5.28 3.82 36.13
C LYS A 179 5.09 5.30 36.44
N PRO A 180 3.90 5.72 36.88
CA PRO A 180 3.68 7.09 37.31
C PRO A 180 4.31 7.32 38.69
N GLU A 181 4.69 8.57 38.97
CA GLU A 181 5.09 8.98 40.33
C GLU A 181 3.90 9.06 41.29
N ARG A 182 2.71 9.41 40.79
CA ARG A 182 1.47 9.51 41.56
C ARG A 182 0.32 8.79 40.89
N LYS A 183 -0.59 8.25 41.70
CA LYS A 183 -1.85 7.68 41.19
C LYS A 183 -2.70 8.78 40.57
N GLY A 184 -3.32 8.48 39.43
CA GLY A 184 -4.14 9.42 38.67
C GLY A 184 -3.34 10.37 37.78
N ALA A 185 -2.04 10.14 37.61
CA ALA A 185 -1.21 10.96 36.72
C ALA A 185 -1.74 10.88 35.27
N PRO A 186 -1.96 12.02 34.60
CA PRO A 186 -2.23 12.05 33.18
C PRO A 186 -0.98 11.68 32.38
N VAL A 187 -1.18 10.92 31.30
CA VAL A 187 -0.13 10.59 30.34
C VAL A 187 -0.69 10.67 28.93
N THR A 188 0.10 11.19 28.01
CA THR A 188 -0.23 11.27 26.59
C THR A 188 0.63 10.30 25.81
N LEU A 189 0.01 9.41 25.04
CA LEU A 189 0.72 8.61 24.03
C LEU A 189 0.63 9.36 22.70
N GLU A 190 1.78 9.62 22.09
CA GLU A 190 1.88 10.24 20.78
C GLU A 190 2.23 9.14 19.78
N VAL A 191 1.40 8.99 18.76
CA VAL A 191 1.63 8.04 17.68
C VAL A 191 1.91 8.82 16.42
N THR A 192 3.16 8.78 15.97
CA THR A 192 3.62 9.46 14.76
C THR A 192 3.94 8.40 13.71
N PRO A 193 2.98 8.01 12.85
CA PRO A 193 3.29 7.03 11.83
C PRO A 193 4.28 7.64 10.82
N PRO A 194 5.27 6.90 10.33
CA PRO A 194 6.25 7.45 9.40
C PRO A 194 5.62 7.69 8.04
N HIS A 195 6.07 8.73 7.32
CA HIS A 195 5.59 8.99 5.96
C HIS A 195 6.51 9.78 5.02
N PRO A 196 6.46 9.50 3.70
CA PRO A 196 6.88 10.42 2.63
C PRO A 196 5.80 11.46 2.23
N GLY A 197 4.60 11.47 2.84
CA GLY A 197 3.52 12.42 2.54
C GLY A 197 2.54 12.67 3.71
N TYR A 198 3.00 13.34 4.78
CA TYR A 198 2.19 13.94 5.88
C TYR A 198 1.03 13.12 6.50
N ARG A 199 1.32 12.06 7.27
CA ARG A 199 0.36 11.56 8.28
C ARG A 199 0.35 12.46 9.52
N GLU A 200 -0.84 12.75 10.04
CA GLU A 200 -0.98 13.50 11.30
C GLU A 200 -0.58 12.65 12.51
N THR A 201 0.09 13.24 13.50
CA THR A 201 0.33 12.57 14.79
C THR A 201 -0.99 12.43 15.54
N ALA A 202 -1.31 11.20 15.96
CA ALA A 202 -2.46 10.94 16.82
C ALA A 202 -2.05 11.00 18.30
N TYR A 203 -2.81 11.76 19.08
CA TYR A 203 -2.60 11.94 20.51
C TYR A 203 -3.66 11.16 21.29
N PHE A 204 -3.24 10.35 22.27
CA PHE A 204 -4.12 9.59 23.15
C PHE A 204 -3.90 10.00 24.60
N GLN A 205 -4.91 10.57 25.24
CA GLN A 205 -4.89 10.95 26.63
C GLN A 205 -5.35 9.78 27.51
N LEU A 206 -4.48 9.35 28.43
CA LEU A 206 -4.79 8.34 29.44
C LEU A 206 -4.65 8.92 30.86
N THR A 207 -5.27 8.24 31.81
CA THR A 207 -5.12 8.49 33.26
C THR A 207 -4.67 7.20 33.94
N LEU A 208 -3.59 7.26 34.71
CA LEU A 208 -2.98 6.09 35.37
C LEU A 208 -3.43 5.99 36.84
N GLY A 209 -4.67 5.54 37.11
CA GLY A 209 -5.16 5.36 38.49
C GLY A 209 -6.64 5.16 38.66
#